data_AF-A0A1V5BK69-F1
#
_entry.id   AF-A0A1V5BK69-F1
#
_cell.length_a   1.000
_cell.length_b   1.000
_cell.length_c   1.000
_cell.angle_alpha   90.00
_cell.angle_beta   90.00
_cell.angle_gamma   90.00
#
_symmetry.space_group_name_H-M   'P 1'
#
loop_
_entity.id
_entity.type
_entity.pdbx_description
1 polymer ?
#
loop_
_entity_poly.entity_id
_entity_poly.type
_entity_poly.pdbx_seq_one_letter_code
_entity_poly.pdbx_strand_id
1 'polypeptide(L)'
;MNSHKLGSGGVEIIKVSVLSLTLIGIVAGVFTNDYVIAVPVAIVFSAIVLYAAGIFEVPVKDRIFLFRLGLGAVLIRFLFIVATHSFDTAFINYVNSSDAQYYEYMGRQIADAWHGGGTIAVPTGNYGYFYWNGLIYYLAGFKPDLLRVLNSIASVCIGLNLYFISLKLSGPKAARISFALAAYFPSAVLWSSLNLKDSLIIFLITLIVKKNIELMEKFQLGKVLFMSLLLMALVSLRFYVGILLAICISLSYILTATKFLWWQRAAYTLAIFLIAGLALQQMGYGFMGKDYVFSQSIETIGEQHEKGAYGQGAFAGDVSFDSYSAALKYLPTGIFYFLFGPLPWQSVGAIRIITLPEMIFLYYLYIYFIAGTKHLWRYQRGACLFLLVIVICFGLIYSLGSSNIGGLYRIRLQVIMIAFIAISEGLQNSWILARIFGRLAGKKYLLK
;
A
#
# COMPACT_ATOMS: atom_id res chain seq x y z
N MET A 1 -34.62 -41.36 -28.71
CA MET A 1 -35.71 -40.45 -28.29
C MET A 1 -35.76 -40.44 -26.77
N ASN A 2 -35.45 -39.30 -26.16
CA ASN A 2 -35.78 -38.82 -24.80
C ASN A 2 -34.59 -38.16 -24.10
N SER A 3 -34.48 -36.86 -24.40
CA SER A 3 -33.86 -35.83 -23.61
C SER A 3 -34.73 -35.47 -22.40
N HIS A 4 -34.17 -35.39 -21.19
CA HIS A 4 -34.71 -34.50 -20.17
C HIS A 4 -33.59 -33.87 -19.31
N LYS A 5 -33.36 -32.59 -19.66
CA LYS A 5 -32.79 -31.45 -18.92
C LYS A 5 -32.43 -31.67 -17.44
N LEU A 6 -31.14 -31.54 -17.13
CA LEU A 6 -30.64 -31.11 -15.82
C LEU A 6 -30.88 -29.60 -15.65
N GLY A 7 -31.55 -29.23 -14.56
CA GLY A 7 -31.84 -27.86 -14.18
C GLY A 7 -30.57 -27.09 -13.81
N SER A 8 -30.39 -25.94 -14.45
CA SER A 8 -29.42 -24.92 -14.12
C SER A 8 -29.79 -24.25 -12.80
N GLY A 9 -29.08 -24.57 -11.72
CA GLY A 9 -29.13 -23.83 -10.45
C GLY A 9 -28.57 -22.43 -10.66
N GLY A 10 -29.45 -21.46 -10.89
CA GLY A 10 -29.10 -20.05 -10.96
C GLY A 10 -28.52 -19.59 -9.62
N VAL A 11 -27.28 -19.11 -9.65
CA VAL A 11 -26.63 -18.47 -8.52
C VAL A 11 -27.29 -17.11 -8.31
N GLU A 12 -28.04 -16.94 -7.21
CA GLU A 12 -28.46 -15.62 -6.77
C GLU A 12 -27.22 -14.82 -6.33
N ILE A 13 -26.73 -13.99 -7.24
CA ILE A 13 -25.77 -12.94 -6.94
C ILE A 13 -26.56 -11.86 -6.19
N ILE A 14 -26.42 -11.78 -4.87
CA ILE A 14 -26.88 -10.61 -4.12
C ILE A 14 -26.04 -9.42 -4.59
N LYS A 15 -26.57 -8.68 -5.57
CA LYS A 15 -25.99 -7.42 -6.04
C LYS A 15 -26.34 -6.35 -5.01
N VAL A 16 -25.51 -6.21 -3.98
CA VAL A 16 -25.56 -5.01 -3.15
C VAL A 16 -25.05 -3.86 -4.03
N SER A 17 -25.97 -3.04 -4.52
CA SER A 17 -25.60 -1.91 -5.37
C SER A 17 -24.88 -0.84 -4.53
N VAL A 18 -23.94 -0.11 -5.13
CA VAL A 18 -23.28 1.05 -4.48
C VAL A 18 -24.34 2.01 -3.93
N LEU A 19 -25.47 2.14 -4.62
CA LEU A 19 -26.63 2.92 -4.23
C LEU A 19 -27.26 2.47 -2.90
N SER A 20 -27.28 1.16 -2.65
CA SER A 20 -27.82 0.57 -1.42
C SER A 20 -26.91 0.84 -0.23
N LEU A 21 -25.59 0.80 -0.44
CA LEU A 21 -24.59 1.11 0.59
C LEU A 21 -24.57 2.60 0.93
N THR A 22 -24.69 3.48 -0.06
CA THR A 22 -24.82 4.92 0.17
C THR A 22 -26.12 5.26 0.90
N LEU A 23 -27.24 4.62 0.55
CA LEU A 23 -28.52 4.83 1.25
C LEU A 23 -28.45 4.38 2.71
N ILE A 24 -27.88 3.21 2.98
CA ILE A 24 -27.65 2.73 4.36
C ILE A 24 -26.73 3.69 5.12
N GLY A 25 -25.70 4.24 4.45
CA GLY A 25 -24.80 5.21 5.06
C GLY A 25 -25.49 6.52 5.43
N ILE A 26 -26.35 7.04 4.56
CA ILE A 26 -27.15 8.25 4.83
C ILE A 26 -28.11 7.99 5.99
N VAL A 27 -28.84 6.87 5.98
CA VAL A 27 -29.78 6.52 7.05
C VAL A 27 -29.06 6.35 8.40
N ALA A 28 -27.91 5.67 8.43
CA ALA A 28 -27.10 5.53 9.64
C ALA A 28 -26.55 6.88 10.14
N GLY A 29 -26.19 7.79 9.23
CA GLY A 29 -25.77 9.16 9.56
C GLY A 29 -26.86 9.97 10.23
N VAL A 30 -28.09 9.92 9.71
CA VAL A 30 -29.26 10.65 10.24
C VAL A 30 -29.57 10.29 11.71
N PHE A 31 -29.23 9.09 12.17
CA PHE A 31 -29.47 8.68 13.57
C PHE A 31 -28.38 9.12 14.58
N THR A 32 -27.31 9.80 14.14
CA THR A 32 -26.24 10.27 15.04
C THR A 32 -26.14 11.79 15.02
N ASN A 33 -26.87 12.46 15.93
CA ASN A 33 -27.10 13.91 15.94
C ASN A 33 -25.83 14.80 15.93
N ASP A 34 -24.67 14.30 16.40
CA ASP A 34 -23.37 15.02 16.37
C ASP A 34 -22.37 14.49 15.32
N TYR A 35 -22.66 13.33 14.71
CA TYR A 35 -21.80 12.63 13.75
C TYR A 35 -22.44 12.48 12.36
N VAL A 36 -23.48 13.27 12.08
CA VAL A 36 -24.39 13.11 10.93
C VAL A 36 -23.66 12.85 9.62
N ILE A 37 -22.52 13.51 9.37
CA ILE A 37 -21.75 13.38 8.12
C ILE A 37 -20.54 12.43 8.25
N ALA A 38 -20.00 12.23 9.46
CA ALA A 38 -18.81 11.38 9.66
C ALA A 38 -19.07 9.91 9.31
N VAL A 39 -20.22 9.38 9.73
CA VAL A 39 -20.62 7.99 9.46
C VAL A 39 -20.87 7.76 7.94
N PRO A 40 -21.66 8.60 7.24
CA PRO A 40 -21.77 8.52 5.79
C PRO A 40 -20.44 8.60 5.06
N VAL A 41 -19.55 9.53 5.43
CA VAL A 41 -18.21 9.67 4.83
C VAL A 41 -17.42 8.37 4.98
N ALA A 42 -17.40 7.78 6.17
CA ALA A 42 -16.73 6.51 6.41
C ALA A 42 -17.32 5.38 5.56
N ILE A 43 -18.64 5.28 5.47
CA ILE A 43 -19.33 4.22 4.71
C ILE A 43 -19.09 4.38 3.21
N VAL A 44 -19.23 5.59 2.68
CA VAL A 44 -18.98 5.90 1.26
C VAL A 44 -17.53 5.59 0.89
N PHE A 45 -16.58 6.06 1.69
CA PHE A 45 -15.16 5.77 1.49
C PHE A 45 -14.89 4.25 1.52
N SER A 46 -15.42 3.56 2.53
CA SER A 46 -15.28 2.11 2.67
C SER A 46 -15.83 1.38 1.45
N ALA A 47 -17.01 1.75 0.97
CA ALA A 47 -17.63 1.17 -0.21
C ALA A 47 -16.76 1.39 -1.46
N ILE A 48 -16.25 2.61 -1.67
CA ILE A 48 -15.37 2.94 -2.80
C ILE A 48 -14.09 2.09 -2.77
N VAL A 49 -13.40 2.04 -1.64
CA VAL A 49 -12.12 1.33 -1.52
C VAL A 49 -12.31 -0.18 -1.61
N LEU A 50 -13.35 -0.74 -0.97
CA LEU A 50 -13.68 -2.17 -1.08
C LEU A 50 -14.10 -2.55 -2.50
N TYR A 51 -14.88 -1.71 -3.17
CA TYR A 51 -15.28 -1.92 -4.56
C TYR A 51 -14.04 -1.89 -5.48
N ALA A 52 -13.18 -0.88 -5.35
CA ALA A 52 -11.93 -0.80 -6.10
C ALA A 52 -10.99 -1.98 -5.81
N ALA A 53 -10.97 -2.47 -4.57
CA ALA A 53 -10.24 -3.67 -4.18
C ALA A 53 -10.81 -4.95 -4.82
N GLY A 54 -12.05 -4.95 -5.28
CA GLY A 54 -12.71 -6.08 -5.95
C GLY A 54 -13.45 -7.01 -4.99
N ILE A 55 -13.96 -6.51 -3.86
CA ILE A 55 -14.61 -7.35 -2.83
C ILE A 55 -15.73 -8.25 -3.40
N PHE A 56 -16.41 -7.82 -4.46
CA PHE A 56 -17.49 -8.55 -5.13
C PHE A 56 -16.99 -9.78 -5.91
N GLU A 57 -15.69 -9.84 -6.24
CA GLU A 57 -15.06 -10.95 -6.96
C GLU A 57 -14.55 -12.06 -6.02
N VAL A 58 -14.70 -11.89 -4.70
CA VAL A 58 -14.20 -12.89 -3.73
C VAL A 58 -14.93 -14.23 -3.89
N PRO A 59 -14.19 -15.34 -4.11
CA PRO A 59 -14.76 -16.69 -4.18
C PRO A 59 -15.54 -17.06 -2.93
N VAL A 60 -16.69 -17.72 -3.09
CA VAL A 60 -17.62 -18.07 -1.98
C VAL A 60 -16.90 -18.79 -0.83
N LYS A 61 -15.98 -19.71 -1.16
CA LYS A 61 -15.19 -20.49 -0.18
C LYS A 61 -14.31 -19.62 0.72
N ASP A 62 -13.96 -18.42 0.30
CA ASP A 62 -13.00 -17.55 0.98
C ASP A 62 -13.67 -16.36 1.66
N ARG A 63 -14.95 -16.08 1.39
CA ARG A 63 -15.69 -14.92 1.93
C ARG A 63 -15.68 -14.86 3.45
N ILE A 64 -16.05 -15.96 4.12
CA ILE A 64 -16.09 -16.01 5.59
C ILE A 64 -14.69 -15.84 6.18
N PHE A 65 -13.68 -16.44 5.54
CA PHE A 65 -12.30 -16.34 5.98
C PHE A 65 -11.77 -14.90 5.89
N LEU A 66 -11.93 -14.26 4.72
CA LEU A 66 -11.52 -12.88 4.51
C LEU A 66 -12.32 -11.89 5.35
N PHE A 67 -13.62 -12.12 5.54
CA PHE A 67 -14.45 -11.27 6.41
C PHE A 67 -13.96 -11.32 7.87
N ARG A 68 -13.73 -12.52 8.43
CA ARG A 68 -13.27 -12.67 9.82
C ARG A 68 -11.89 -12.04 10.04
N LEU A 69 -10.95 -12.29 9.14
CA LEU A 69 -9.61 -11.70 9.23
C LEU A 69 -9.62 -10.20 8.94
N GLY A 70 -10.41 -9.73 7.97
CA GLY A 70 -10.57 -8.32 7.68
C GLY A 70 -11.16 -7.56 8.87
N LEU A 71 -12.24 -8.09 9.46
CA LEU A 71 -12.86 -7.53 10.66
C LEU A 71 -11.88 -7.54 11.84
N GLY A 72 -11.19 -8.66 12.09
CA GLY A 72 -10.19 -8.73 13.15
C GLY A 72 -9.06 -7.73 12.95
N ALA A 73 -8.60 -7.52 11.71
CA ALA A 73 -7.57 -6.54 11.38
C ALA A 73 -8.03 -5.09 11.62
N VAL A 74 -9.29 -4.76 11.30
CA VAL A 74 -9.88 -3.44 11.63
C VAL A 74 -10.00 -3.28 13.14
N LEU A 75 -10.53 -4.29 13.84
CA LEU A 75 -10.73 -4.24 15.29
C LEU A 75 -9.41 -4.03 16.05
N ILE A 76 -8.32 -4.70 15.66
CA ILE A 76 -7.00 -4.49 16.27
C ILE A 76 -6.53 -3.04 16.10
N ARG A 77 -6.74 -2.45 14.91
CA ARG A 77 -6.40 -1.04 14.66
C ARG A 77 -7.27 -0.10 15.49
N PHE A 78 -8.56 -0.40 15.65
CA PHE A 78 -9.45 0.38 16.49
C PHE A 78 -9.05 0.29 17.97
N LEU A 79 -8.71 -0.90 18.46
CA LEU A 79 -8.15 -1.08 19.79
C LEU A 79 -6.86 -0.28 19.97
N PHE A 80 -6.00 -0.23 18.94
CA PHE A 80 -4.80 0.59 18.97
C PHE A 80 -5.12 2.09 18.99
N ILE A 81 -6.10 2.55 18.20
CA ILE A 81 -6.59 3.95 18.23
C ILE A 81 -7.10 4.30 19.63
N VAL A 82 -7.91 3.45 20.25
CA VAL A 82 -8.37 3.66 21.63
C VAL A 82 -7.17 3.69 22.59
N ALA A 83 -6.22 2.77 22.44
CA ALA A 83 -5.03 2.73 23.28
C ALA A 83 -4.19 4.01 23.19
N THR A 84 -4.14 4.68 22.02
CA THR A 84 -3.43 5.97 21.90
C THR A 84 -4.04 7.10 22.70
N HIS A 85 -5.32 6.98 23.08
CA HIS A 85 -6.04 7.95 23.92
C HIS A 85 -6.08 7.54 25.39
N SER A 86 -5.95 6.25 25.69
CA SER A 86 -6.15 5.71 27.05
C SER A 86 -4.87 5.47 27.85
N PHE A 87 -3.70 5.50 27.21
CA PHE A 87 -2.44 5.12 27.88
C PHE A 87 -1.31 6.14 27.63
N ASP A 88 -0.68 6.61 28.70
CA ASP A 88 0.47 7.53 28.66
C ASP A 88 1.81 6.79 28.81
N THR A 89 2.05 5.79 27.95
CA THR A 89 3.34 5.07 27.95
C THR A 89 4.34 5.77 27.04
N ALA A 90 5.65 5.56 27.28
CA ALA A 90 6.71 6.10 26.41
C ALA A 90 6.52 5.72 24.93
N PHE A 91 5.95 4.54 24.65
CA PHE A 91 5.63 4.09 23.30
C PHE A 91 4.45 4.87 22.69
N ILE A 92 3.36 5.04 23.43
CA ILE A 92 2.20 5.80 22.94
C ILE A 92 2.56 7.28 22.76
N ASN A 93 3.35 7.86 23.66
CA ASN A 93 3.83 9.24 23.53
C ASN A 93 4.69 9.42 22.27
N TYR A 94 5.59 8.48 21.98
CA TYR A 94 6.36 8.48 20.72
C TYR A 94 5.47 8.41 19.48
N VAL A 95 4.43 7.58 19.52
CA VAL A 95 3.46 7.43 18.43
C VAL A 95 2.64 8.70 18.24
N ASN A 96 2.23 9.34 19.34
CA ASN A 96 1.45 10.58 19.33
C ASN A 96 2.29 11.79 18.90
N SER A 97 3.60 11.80 19.13
CA SER A 97 4.53 12.85 18.67
C SER A 97 4.98 12.69 17.21
N SER A 98 4.26 11.92 16.40
CA SER A 98 4.62 11.66 14.99
C SER A 98 4.08 12.74 14.05
N ASP A 99 4.46 12.68 12.77
CA ASP A 99 3.97 13.56 11.69
C ASP A 99 2.44 13.68 11.62
N ALA A 100 1.70 12.74 12.22
CA ALA A 100 0.25 12.73 12.29
C ALA A 100 -0.33 14.06 12.82
N GLN A 101 0.32 14.66 13.83
CA GLN A 101 -0.10 15.94 14.38
C GLN A 101 -0.01 17.08 13.36
N TYR A 102 1.02 17.07 12.51
CA TYR A 102 1.20 18.08 11.49
C TYR A 102 0.14 17.95 10.38
N TYR A 103 -0.18 16.72 9.95
CA TYR A 103 -1.26 16.49 8.98
C TYR A 103 -2.63 16.90 9.55
N GLU A 104 -2.88 16.60 10.82
CA GLU A 104 -4.10 17.02 11.51
C GLU A 104 -4.21 18.55 11.59
N TYR A 105 -3.16 19.22 12.05
CA TYR A 105 -3.10 20.68 12.12
C TYR A 105 -3.34 21.32 10.76
N MET A 106 -2.57 20.91 9.74
CA MET A 106 -2.71 21.46 8.38
C MET A 106 -4.10 21.19 7.80
N GLY A 107 -4.65 20.00 8.01
CA GLY A 107 -6.01 19.67 7.59
C GLY A 107 -7.05 20.59 8.23
N ARG A 108 -6.92 20.86 9.53
CA ARG A 108 -7.82 21.77 10.25
C ARG A 108 -7.75 23.19 9.69
N GLN A 109 -6.53 23.71 9.51
CA GLN A 109 -6.33 25.05 8.93
C GLN A 109 -6.94 25.18 7.53
N ILE A 110 -6.82 24.15 6.68
CA ILE A 110 -7.44 24.11 5.36
C ILE A 110 -8.97 24.15 5.48
N ALA A 111 -9.54 23.31 6.34
CA ALA A 111 -10.98 23.24 6.53
C ALA A 111 -11.56 24.56 7.07
N ASP A 112 -10.90 25.18 8.06
CA ASP A 112 -11.31 26.46 8.64
C ASP A 112 -11.25 27.58 7.61
N ALA A 113 -10.19 27.62 6.78
CA ALA A 113 -10.08 28.57 5.69
C ALA A 113 -11.19 28.41 4.65
N TRP A 114 -11.52 27.17 4.25
CA TRP A 114 -12.61 26.90 3.31
C TRP A 114 -13.98 27.30 3.85
N HIS A 115 -14.25 27.08 5.14
CA HIS A 115 -15.47 27.58 5.78
C HIS A 115 -15.52 29.12 5.80
N GLY A 116 -14.37 29.77 5.95
CA GLY A 116 -14.24 31.23 5.83
C GLY A 116 -14.20 31.76 4.40
N GLY A 117 -14.35 30.91 3.37
CA GLY A 117 -14.27 31.29 1.95
C GLY A 117 -12.88 31.63 1.44
N GLY A 118 -11.83 31.36 2.23
CA GLY A 118 -10.44 31.61 1.89
C GLY A 118 -9.66 30.35 1.52
N THR A 119 -8.37 30.53 1.22
CA THR A 119 -7.42 29.44 0.93
C THR A 119 -6.13 29.68 1.68
N ILE A 120 -5.47 28.62 2.14
CA ILE A 120 -4.11 28.73 2.70
C ILE A 120 -3.06 28.25 1.71
N ALA A 121 -1.86 28.80 1.83
CA ALA A 121 -0.70 28.29 1.10
C ALA A 121 -0.29 26.92 1.66
N VAL A 122 -0.44 25.88 0.85
CA VAL A 122 0.02 24.52 1.16
C VAL A 122 1.37 24.30 0.46
N PRO A 123 2.37 23.69 1.12
CA PRO A 123 3.63 23.34 0.48
C PRO A 123 3.40 22.56 -0.83
N THR A 124 4.14 22.92 -1.88
CA THR A 124 3.95 22.39 -3.26
C THR A 124 4.33 20.90 -3.40
N GLY A 125 4.99 20.31 -2.40
CA GLY A 125 5.34 18.89 -2.37
C GLY A 125 4.40 18.06 -1.48
N ASN A 126 3.83 16.98 -2.04
CA ASN A 126 2.97 16.04 -1.32
C ASN A 126 1.68 16.66 -0.73
N TYR A 127 1.14 17.69 -1.39
CA TYR A 127 -0.02 18.45 -0.94
C TYR A 127 -1.30 17.63 -0.82
N GLY A 128 -1.41 16.52 -1.55
CA GLY A 128 -2.63 15.74 -1.68
C GLY A 128 -3.15 15.22 -0.34
N TYR A 129 -2.29 14.85 0.60
CA TYR A 129 -2.75 14.35 1.89
C TYR A 129 -3.21 15.46 2.83
N PHE A 130 -2.65 16.68 2.72
CA PHE A 130 -3.17 17.84 3.45
C PHE A 130 -4.57 18.20 2.99
N TYR A 131 -4.80 18.25 1.67
CA TYR A 131 -6.14 18.47 1.13
C TYR A 131 -7.10 17.32 1.42
N TRP A 132 -6.61 16.07 1.48
CA TRP A 132 -7.41 14.94 1.94
C TRP A 132 -7.90 15.16 3.38
N ASN A 133 -7.01 15.57 4.28
CA ASN A 133 -7.38 15.86 5.68
C ASN A 133 -8.38 17.04 5.74
N GLY A 134 -8.08 18.13 5.03
CA GLY A 134 -8.93 19.31 4.95
C GLY A 134 -10.32 18.99 4.39
N LEU A 135 -10.44 18.17 3.35
CA LEU A 135 -11.72 17.74 2.80
C LEU A 135 -12.55 16.94 3.80
N ILE A 136 -11.93 15.99 4.50
CA ILE A 136 -12.65 15.20 5.50
C ILE A 136 -13.10 16.07 6.67
N TYR A 137 -12.26 16.98 7.16
CA TYR A 137 -12.65 17.89 8.25
C TYR A 137 -13.64 18.96 7.83
N TYR A 138 -13.59 19.42 6.58
CA TYR A 138 -14.58 20.32 6.01
C TYR A 138 -15.97 19.67 5.96
N LEU A 139 -16.05 18.41 5.54
CA LEU A 139 -17.32 17.69 5.44
C LEU A 139 -17.87 17.19 6.79
N ALA A 140 -17.02 16.57 7.61
CA ALA A 140 -17.43 15.87 8.82
C ALA A 140 -17.26 16.67 10.13
N GLY A 141 -16.67 17.87 10.03
CA GLY A 141 -16.13 18.62 11.16
C GLY A 141 -14.78 18.08 11.62
N PHE A 142 -14.13 18.80 12.54
CA PHE A 142 -12.84 18.41 13.10
C PHE A 142 -12.97 17.15 13.97
N LYS A 143 -12.73 15.98 13.37
CA LYS A 143 -12.80 14.66 14.00
C LYS A 143 -11.57 13.83 13.59
N PRO A 144 -10.42 13.98 14.28
CA PRO A 144 -9.16 13.38 13.87
C PRO A 144 -9.18 11.85 13.71
N ASP A 145 -9.90 11.16 14.59
CA ASP A 145 -9.97 9.70 14.54
C ASP A 145 -10.71 9.16 13.31
N LEU A 146 -11.54 9.97 12.64
CA LEU A 146 -12.19 9.56 11.39
C LEU A 146 -11.14 9.18 10.34
N LEU A 147 -10.09 9.99 10.17
CA LEU A 147 -9.02 9.70 9.20
C LEU A 147 -8.25 8.42 9.53
N ARG A 148 -8.03 8.15 10.83
CA ARG A 148 -7.37 6.93 11.30
C ARG A 148 -8.23 5.69 10.99
N VAL A 149 -9.55 5.82 11.12
CA VAL A 149 -10.51 4.79 10.69
C VAL A 149 -10.45 4.58 9.17
N LEU A 150 -10.45 5.65 8.36
CA LEU A 150 -10.35 5.53 6.90
C LEU A 150 -9.03 4.83 6.49
N ASN A 151 -7.91 5.19 7.11
CA ASN A 151 -6.61 4.56 6.88
C ASN A 151 -6.63 3.07 7.23
N SER A 152 -7.27 2.71 8.34
CA SER A 152 -7.42 1.31 8.77
C SER A 152 -8.16 0.47 7.73
N ILE A 153 -9.21 1.03 7.12
CA ILE A 153 -10.02 0.36 6.10
C ILE A 153 -9.23 0.24 4.78
N ALA A 154 -8.52 1.30 4.38
CA ALA A 154 -7.61 1.25 3.24
C ALA A 154 -6.50 0.18 3.41
N SER A 155 -5.99 0.03 4.63
CA SER A 155 -5.01 -1.01 4.99
C SER A 155 -5.52 -2.43 4.80
N VAL A 156 -6.77 -2.73 5.15
CA VAL A 156 -7.36 -4.06 4.88
C VAL A 156 -7.55 -4.28 3.38
N CYS A 157 -7.87 -3.22 2.63
CA CYS A 157 -8.03 -3.30 1.18
C CYS A 157 -6.70 -3.49 0.43
N ILE A 158 -5.57 -3.09 1.02
CA ILE A 158 -4.24 -3.49 0.54
C ILE A 158 -4.11 -5.02 0.57
N GLY A 159 -4.51 -5.65 1.69
CA GLY A 159 -4.56 -7.10 1.81
C GLY A 159 -5.43 -7.74 0.74
N LEU A 160 -6.61 -7.17 0.43
CA LEU A 160 -7.49 -7.66 -0.65
C LEU A 160 -6.83 -7.56 -2.04
N ASN A 161 -6.13 -6.46 -2.34
CA ASN A 161 -5.40 -6.34 -3.60
C ASN A 161 -4.33 -7.46 -3.73
N LEU A 162 -3.56 -7.71 -2.67
CA LEU A 162 -2.57 -8.78 -2.66
C LEU A 162 -3.20 -10.18 -2.71
N TYR A 163 -4.36 -10.38 -2.08
CA TYR A 163 -5.14 -11.61 -2.17
C TYR A 163 -5.45 -11.92 -3.64
N PHE A 164 -6.01 -10.96 -4.39
CA PHE A 164 -6.37 -11.19 -5.79
C PHE A 164 -5.15 -11.40 -6.69
N ILE A 165 -4.06 -10.66 -6.46
CA ILE A 165 -2.81 -10.86 -7.21
C ILE A 165 -2.28 -12.28 -6.96
N SER A 166 -2.13 -12.69 -5.70
CA SER A 166 -1.66 -14.02 -5.35
C SER A 166 -2.64 -15.12 -5.77
N LEU A 167 -3.95 -14.89 -5.74
CA LEU A 167 -4.95 -15.86 -6.21
C LEU A 167 -4.74 -16.17 -7.68
N LYS A 168 -4.47 -15.14 -8.48
CA LYS A 168 -4.22 -15.24 -9.91
C LYS A 168 -2.89 -15.90 -10.24
N LEU A 169 -1.82 -15.55 -9.51
CA LEU A 169 -0.46 -16.02 -9.83
C LEU A 169 -0.14 -17.39 -9.22
N SER A 170 -0.68 -17.68 -8.05
CA SER A 170 -0.18 -18.69 -7.10
C SER A 170 -1.26 -19.59 -6.53
N GLY A 171 -2.54 -19.22 -6.68
CA GLY A 171 -3.69 -19.97 -6.19
C GLY A 171 -4.18 -19.57 -4.79
N PRO A 172 -5.22 -20.26 -4.27
CA PRO A 172 -5.97 -19.80 -3.10
C PRO A 172 -5.18 -19.86 -1.78
N LYS A 173 -4.24 -20.79 -1.64
CA LYS A 173 -3.44 -20.91 -0.41
C LYS A 173 -2.49 -19.72 -0.26
N ALA A 174 -1.71 -19.39 -1.28
CA ALA A 174 -0.90 -18.18 -1.32
C ALA A 174 -1.75 -16.91 -1.15
N ALA A 175 -2.92 -16.82 -1.79
CA ALA A 175 -3.82 -15.68 -1.66
C ALA A 175 -4.22 -15.39 -0.20
N ARG A 176 -4.61 -16.42 0.55
CA ARG A 176 -4.96 -16.29 1.96
C ARG A 176 -3.76 -15.88 2.82
N ILE A 177 -2.58 -16.38 2.51
CA ILE A 177 -1.34 -16.03 3.20
C ILE A 177 -0.96 -14.57 2.93
N SER A 178 -1.03 -14.09 1.67
CA SER A 178 -0.70 -12.71 1.33
C SER A 178 -1.66 -11.71 1.99
N PHE A 179 -2.95 -12.03 2.04
CA PHE A 179 -3.94 -11.26 2.80
C PHE A 179 -3.57 -11.17 4.29
N ALA A 180 -3.32 -12.32 4.92
CA ALA A 180 -3.02 -12.38 6.35
C ALA A 180 -1.73 -11.62 6.70
N LEU A 181 -0.67 -11.79 5.91
CA LEU A 181 0.59 -11.06 6.09
C LEU A 181 0.35 -9.55 6.00
N ALA A 182 -0.28 -9.06 4.93
CA ALA A 182 -0.50 -7.62 4.77
C ALA A 182 -1.44 -7.02 5.82
N ALA A 183 -2.51 -7.73 6.22
CA ALA A 183 -3.49 -7.21 7.16
C ALA A 183 -2.96 -7.17 8.61
N TYR A 184 -2.06 -8.08 8.98
CA TYR A 184 -1.58 -8.26 10.37
C TYR A 184 -0.09 -7.97 10.57
N PHE A 185 0.64 -7.54 9.54
CA PHE A 185 2.05 -7.16 9.72
C PHE A 185 2.15 -6.01 10.75
N PRO A 186 3.05 -6.07 11.75
CA PRO A 186 3.00 -5.14 12.88
C PRO A 186 3.12 -3.66 12.47
N SER A 187 4.04 -3.32 11.56
CA SER A 187 4.19 -1.98 11.01
C SER A 187 2.99 -1.56 10.17
N ALA A 188 2.36 -2.49 9.45
CA ALA A 188 1.13 -2.18 8.72
C ALA A 188 0.00 -1.78 9.68
N VAL A 189 -0.15 -2.50 10.80
CA VAL A 189 -1.14 -2.17 11.84
C VAL A 189 -0.80 -0.84 12.48
N LEU A 190 0.45 -0.63 12.88
CA LEU A 190 0.92 0.59 13.55
C LEU A 190 0.66 1.83 12.69
N TRP A 191 1.22 1.86 11.47
CA TRP A 191 1.20 3.06 10.63
C TRP A 191 -0.18 3.35 10.02
N SER A 192 -1.04 2.33 9.86
CA SER A 192 -2.42 2.54 9.41
C SER A 192 -3.39 2.96 10.51
N SER A 193 -3.00 2.80 11.78
CA SER A 193 -3.77 3.29 12.93
C SER A 193 -3.50 4.77 13.23
N LEU A 194 -2.65 5.44 12.45
CA LEU A 194 -2.28 6.84 12.61
C LEU A 194 -2.77 7.67 11.41
N ASN A 195 -2.82 8.99 11.58
CA ASN A 195 -3.16 9.91 10.51
C ASN A 195 -1.96 10.13 9.57
N LEU A 196 -1.58 9.08 8.84
CA LEU A 196 -0.45 9.06 7.92
C LEU A 196 -0.89 8.64 6.52
N LYS A 197 -0.27 9.26 5.52
CA LYS A 197 -0.59 9.02 4.10
C LYS A 197 -0.28 7.62 3.56
N ASP A 198 0.50 6.80 4.27
CA ASP A 198 1.06 5.55 3.74
C ASP A 198 -0.02 4.51 3.41
N SER A 199 -1.11 4.44 4.17
CA SER A 199 -2.20 3.50 3.90
C SER A 199 -2.83 3.74 2.53
N LEU A 200 -3.10 5.00 2.18
CA LEU A 200 -3.63 5.37 0.87
C LEU A 200 -2.61 5.13 -0.25
N ILE A 201 -1.34 5.50 -0.01
CA ILE A 201 -0.25 5.30 -0.98
C ILE A 201 -0.08 3.82 -1.31
N ILE A 202 0.04 2.96 -0.30
CA ILE A 202 0.22 1.51 -0.50
C ILE A 202 -1.03 0.91 -1.14
N PHE A 203 -2.24 1.39 -0.80
CA PHE A 203 -3.47 0.96 -1.45
C PHE A 203 -3.45 1.29 -2.95
N LEU A 204 -3.09 2.52 -3.32
CA LEU A 204 -2.96 2.92 -4.73
C LEU A 204 -1.88 2.13 -5.46
N ILE A 205 -0.70 1.94 -4.87
CA ILE A 205 0.38 1.13 -5.47
C ILE A 205 -0.12 -0.30 -5.73
N THR A 206 -0.67 -0.98 -4.72
CA THR A 206 -1.14 -2.36 -4.87
C THR A 206 -2.30 -2.49 -5.84
N LEU A 207 -3.19 -1.50 -5.90
CA LEU A 207 -4.30 -1.45 -6.85
C LEU A 207 -3.79 -1.27 -8.30
N ILE A 208 -2.84 -0.35 -8.51
CA ILE A 208 -2.19 -0.14 -9.82
C ILE A 208 -1.46 -1.40 -10.26
N VAL A 209 -0.71 -2.05 -9.35
CA VAL A 209 -0.02 -3.33 -9.63
C VAL A 209 -1.03 -4.42 -10.04
N LYS A 210 -2.15 -4.55 -9.31
CA LYS A 210 -3.23 -5.49 -9.64
C LYS A 210 -3.76 -5.22 -11.06
N LYS A 211 -4.09 -3.96 -11.36
CA LYS A 211 -4.62 -3.56 -12.68
C LYS A 211 -3.61 -3.72 -13.81
N ASN A 212 -2.32 -3.49 -13.55
CA ASN A 212 -1.29 -3.74 -14.56
C ASN A 212 -1.14 -5.24 -14.87
N ILE A 213 -1.18 -6.11 -13.86
CA ILE A 213 -1.15 -7.57 -14.07
C ILE A 213 -2.39 -8.06 -14.84
N GLU A 214 -3.55 -7.42 -14.69
CA GLU A 214 -4.72 -7.69 -15.54
C GLU A 214 -4.53 -7.15 -16.97
N LEU A 215 -3.93 -5.97 -17.13
CA LEU A 215 -3.68 -5.33 -18.43
C LEU A 215 -2.69 -6.14 -19.28
N MET A 216 -1.66 -6.70 -18.65
CA MET A 216 -0.67 -7.58 -19.27
C MET A 216 -1.26 -8.87 -19.86
N GLU A 217 -2.47 -9.25 -19.46
CA GLU A 217 -3.18 -10.39 -20.06
C GLU A 217 -4.16 -9.99 -21.15
N LYS A 218 -4.86 -8.87 -20.93
CA LYS A 218 -5.83 -8.33 -21.88
C LYS A 218 -5.75 -6.82 -21.84
N PHE A 219 -5.22 -6.24 -22.91
CA PHE A 219 -5.11 -4.81 -23.05
C PHE A 219 -6.51 -4.20 -23.16
N GLN A 220 -6.79 -3.21 -22.32
CA GLN A 220 -8.05 -2.48 -22.29
C GLN A 220 -7.75 -1.02 -22.00
N LEU A 221 -8.10 -0.13 -22.94
CA LEU A 221 -7.83 1.30 -22.81
C LEU A 221 -8.45 1.91 -21.54
N GLY A 222 -9.66 1.48 -21.18
CA GLY A 222 -10.32 1.91 -19.95
C GLY A 222 -9.51 1.60 -18.68
N LYS A 223 -8.75 0.49 -18.65
CA LYS A 223 -7.84 0.19 -17.54
C LYS A 223 -6.64 1.12 -17.53
N VAL A 224 -6.11 1.51 -18.69
CA VAL A 224 -5.01 2.48 -18.77
C VAL A 224 -5.45 3.84 -18.24
N LEU A 225 -6.61 4.34 -18.70
CA LEU A 225 -7.17 5.61 -18.22
C LEU A 225 -7.43 5.58 -16.70
N PHE A 226 -8.00 4.48 -16.20
CA PHE A 226 -8.21 4.30 -14.77
C PHE A 226 -6.89 4.27 -13.99
N MET A 227 -5.86 3.56 -14.48
CA MET A 227 -4.53 3.57 -13.87
C MET A 227 -3.89 4.96 -13.89
N SER A 228 -4.09 5.75 -14.95
CA SER A 228 -3.60 7.13 -15.01
C SER A 228 -4.26 8.02 -13.97
N LEU A 229 -5.57 7.87 -13.74
CA LEU A 229 -6.26 8.55 -12.64
C LEU A 229 -5.67 8.16 -11.27
N LEU A 230 -5.43 6.86 -11.05
CA LEU A 230 -4.79 6.38 -9.82
C LEU A 230 -3.36 6.90 -9.67
N LEU A 231 -2.60 7.00 -10.75
CA LEU A 231 -1.26 7.59 -10.76
C LEU A 231 -1.30 9.07 -10.39
N MET A 232 -2.25 9.84 -10.91
CA MET A 232 -2.42 11.25 -10.52
C MET A 232 -2.71 11.40 -9.03
N ALA A 233 -3.61 10.55 -8.48
CA ALA A 233 -3.86 10.51 -7.05
C ALA A 233 -2.61 10.10 -6.25
N LEU A 234 -1.82 9.16 -6.75
CA LEU A 234 -0.59 8.74 -6.10
C LEU A 234 0.47 9.84 -6.12
N VAL A 235 0.58 10.59 -7.22
CA VAL A 235 1.52 11.71 -7.37
C VAL A 235 1.16 12.85 -6.42
N SER A 236 -0.12 13.17 -6.26
CA SER A 236 -0.53 14.22 -5.32
C SER A 236 -0.20 13.86 -3.86
N LEU A 237 -0.32 12.58 -3.48
CA LEU A 237 0.05 12.09 -2.16
C LEU A 237 1.58 11.95 -1.98
N ARG A 238 2.26 11.47 -3.02
CA ARG A 238 3.70 11.20 -3.04
C ARG A 238 4.25 11.21 -4.47
N PHE A 239 4.67 12.38 -4.93
CA PHE A 239 5.03 12.64 -6.33
C PHE A 239 6.07 11.67 -6.88
N TYR A 240 7.19 11.49 -6.19
CA TYR A 240 8.30 10.66 -6.69
C TYR A 240 7.92 9.18 -6.76
N VAL A 241 7.03 8.71 -5.88
CA VAL A 241 6.51 7.32 -5.91
C VAL A 241 5.62 7.12 -7.13
N GLY A 242 4.74 8.08 -7.42
CA GLY A 242 3.89 8.03 -8.60
C GLY A 242 4.68 8.07 -9.91
N ILE A 243 5.67 8.96 -10.01
CA ILE A 243 6.56 9.07 -11.18
C ILE A 243 7.35 7.76 -11.36
N LEU A 244 7.96 7.25 -10.29
CA LEU A 244 8.71 6.00 -10.33
C LEU A 244 7.85 4.83 -10.78
N LEU A 245 6.63 4.71 -10.25
CA LEU A 245 5.71 3.64 -10.63
C LEU A 245 5.29 3.75 -12.09
N ALA A 246 5.03 4.95 -12.61
CA ALA A 246 4.72 5.18 -14.02
C ALA A 246 5.87 4.74 -14.95
N ILE A 247 7.11 5.05 -14.57
CA ILE A 247 8.31 4.60 -15.29
C ILE A 247 8.42 3.08 -15.23
N CYS A 248 8.30 2.46 -14.04
CA CYS A 248 8.37 1.01 -13.89
C CYS A 248 7.31 0.29 -14.74
N ILE A 249 6.07 0.77 -14.76
CA ILE A 249 4.98 0.17 -15.57
C ILE A 249 5.31 0.31 -17.06
N SER A 250 5.72 1.48 -17.51
CA SER A 250 6.03 1.73 -18.92
C SER A 250 7.20 0.86 -19.39
N LEU A 251 8.32 0.85 -18.65
CA LEU A 251 9.51 0.08 -19.01
C LEU A 251 9.31 -1.42 -18.92
N SER A 252 8.55 -1.89 -17.92
CA SER A 252 8.34 -3.32 -17.74
C SER A 252 7.32 -3.90 -18.74
N TYR A 253 6.36 -3.12 -19.24
CA TYR A 253 5.27 -3.65 -20.07
C TYR A 253 5.79 -4.35 -21.34
N ILE A 254 6.78 -3.77 -22.01
CA ILE A 254 7.38 -4.33 -23.23
C ILE A 254 8.02 -5.71 -23.00
N LEU A 255 8.64 -5.90 -21.83
CA LEU A 255 9.36 -7.12 -21.47
C LEU A 255 8.42 -8.19 -20.90
N THR A 256 7.36 -7.77 -20.22
CA THR A 256 6.58 -8.66 -19.35
C THR A 256 5.26 -9.12 -19.96
N ALA A 257 4.70 -8.39 -20.91
CA ALA A 257 3.42 -8.71 -21.54
C ALA A 257 3.56 -9.80 -22.63
N THR A 258 4.06 -10.98 -22.23
CA THR A 258 4.50 -12.03 -23.15
C THR A 258 3.40 -12.66 -24.01
N LYS A 259 2.12 -12.45 -23.66
CA LYS A 259 0.96 -12.92 -24.41
C LYS A 259 0.69 -12.15 -25.70
N PHE A 260 1.23 -10.94 -25.85
CA PHE A 260 1.05 -10.12 -27.04
C PHE A 260 2.20 -10.26 -28.04
N LEU A 261 1.96 -9.94 -29.31
CA LEU A 261 3.00 -9.82 -30.32
C LEU A 261 3.91 -8.61 -30.00
N TRP A 262 5.16 -8.65 -30.45
CA TRP A 262 6.15 -7.61 -30.12
C TRP A 262 5.70 -6.20 -30.54
N TRP A 263 5.05 -6.04 -31.70
CA TRP A 263 4.54 -4.76 -32.18
C TRP A 263 3.38 -4.24 -31.33
N GLN A 264 2.50 -5.15 -30.85
CA GLN A 264 1.41 -4.81 -29.93
C GLN A 264 1.98 -4.32 -28.59
N ARG A 265 3.03 -4.99 -28.09
CA ARG A 265 3.72 -4.56 -26.87
C ARG A 265 4.31 -3.17 -27.04
N ALA A 266 4.95 -2.88 -28.17
CA ALA A 266 5.49 -1.56 -28.47
C ALA A 266 4.38 -0.50 -28.52
N ALA A 267 3.28 -0.75 -29.24
CA ALA A 267 2.15 0.16 -29.33
C ALA A 267 1.47 0.42 -27.97
N TYR A 268 1.25 -0.62 -27.17
CA TYR A 268 0.65 -0.50 -25.84
C TYR A 268 1.58 0.19 -24.85
N THR A 269 2.88 -0.10 -24.91
CA THR A 269 3.89 0.60 -24.10
C THR A 269 3.90 2.09 -24.45
N LEU A 270 3.86 2.44 -25.74
CA LEU A 270 3.77 3.82 -26.19
C LEU A 270 2.48 4.49 -25.70
N ALA A 271 1.33 3.80 -25.79
CA ALA A 271 0.06 4.33 -25.28
C ALA A 271 0.10 4.60 -23.77
N ILE A 272 0.61 3.64 -22.98
CA ILE A 272 0.77 3.80 -21.52
C ILE A 272 1.72 4.98 -21.24
N PHE A 273 2.83 5.04 -21.96
CA PHE A 273 3.84 6.08 -21.81
C PHE A 273 3.28 7.47 -22.11
N LEU A 274 2.54 7.62 -23.21
CA LEU A 274 1.91 8.89 -23.58
C LEU A 274 0.84 9.30 -22.57
N ILE A 275 -0.07 8.40 -22.19
CA ILE A 275 -1.17 8.74 -21.27
C ILE A 275 -0.62 9.08 -19.88
N ALA A 276 0.32 8.30 -19.35
CA ALA A 276 0.96 8.60 -18.07
C ALA A 276 1.80 9.88 -18.13
N GLY A 277 2.55 10.08 -19.22
CA GLY A 277 3.37 11.27 -19.42
C GLY A 277 2.54 12.55 -19.52
N LEU A 278 1.43 12.52 -20.26
CA LEU A 278 0.48 13.62 -20.34
C LEU A 278 -0.19 13.91 -19.00
N ALA A 279 -0.57 12.87 -18.25
CA ALA A 279 -1.14 13.05 -16.91
C ALA A 279 -0.17 13.77 -15.96
N LEU A 280 1.12 13.40 -15.98
CA LEU A 280 2.16 14.05 -15.18
C LEU A 280 2.47 15.48 -15.63
N GLN A 281 2.44 15.73 -16.94
CA GLN A 281 2.61 17.07 -17.50
C GLN A 281 1.50 18.01 -17.04
N GLN A 282 0.24 17.55 -17.02
CA GLN A 282 -0.89 18.35 -16.53
C GLN A 282 -0.79 18.68 -15.04
N MET A 283 -0.09 17.85 -14.27
CA MET A 283 0.19 18.10 -12.86
C MET A 283 1.38 19.04 -12.62
N GLY A 284 2.04 19.52 -13.69
CA GLY A 284 3.18 20.44 -13.58
C GLY A 284 4.53 19.78 -13.28
N TYR A 285 4.63 18.45 -13.37
CA TYR A 285 5.91 17.73 -13.18
C TYR A 285 6.69 17.51 -14.49
N GLY A 286 6.14 17.99 -15.61
CA GLY A 286 6.65 17.72 -16.95
C GLY A 286 6.31 16.31 -17.44
N PHE A 287 6.54 16.09 -18.74
CA PHE A 287 6.29 14.80 -19.36
C PHE A 287 7.15 13.71 -18.70
N MET A 288 6.51 12.68 -18.17
CA MET A 288 7.14 11.61 -17.37
C MET A 288 7.96 12.09 -16.16
N GLY A 289 7.63 13.26 -15.61
CA GLY A 289 8.34 13.80 -14.46
C GLY A 289 9.69 14.42 -14.80
N LYS A 290 9.96 14.74 -16.08
CA LYS A 290 11.26 15.29 -16.53
C LYS A 290 11.69 16.52 -15.73
N ASP A 291 10.76 17.44 -15.42
CA ASP A 291 11.10 18.70 -14.78
C ASP A 291 11.55 18.42 -13.34
N TYR A 292 10.92 17.44 -12.70
CA TYR A 292 11.37 16.93 -11.41
C TYR A 292 12.73 16.21 -11.50
N VAL A 293 12.87 15.22 -12.38
CA VAL A 293 14.09 14.40 -12.49
C VAL A 293 15.32 15.26 -12.80
N PHE A 294 15.18 16.27 -13.65
CA PHE A 294 16.26 17.20 -13.98
C PHE A 294 16.47 18.28 -12.92
N SER A 295 15.46 18.59 -12.08
CA SER A 295 15.64 19.49 -10.93
C SER A 295 16.36 18.82 -9.74
N GLN A 296 16.36 17.49 -9.66
CA GLN A 296 17.08 16.77 -8.62
C GLN A 296 18.58 16.73 -8.94
N SER A 297 19.32 17.70 -8.41
CA SER A 297 20.78 17.66 -8.41
C SER A 297 21.29 16.68 -7.33
N ILE A 298 22.55 16.25 -7.44
CA ILE A 298 23.17 15.37 -6.42
C ILE A 298 23.16 16.07 -5.05
N GLU A 299 23.37 17.39 -5.05
CA GLU A 299 23.32 18.23 -3.85
C GLU A 299 21.92 18.18 -3.22
N THR A 300 20.84 18.13 -4.00
CA THR A 300 19.47 18.01 -3.46
C THR A 300 19.24 16.67 -2.76
N ILE A 301 19.82 15.58 -3.30
CA ILE A 301 19.79 14.25 -2.67
C ILE A 301 20.64 14.25 -1.40
N GLY A 302 21.82 14.89 -1.45
CA GLY A 302 22.70 15.09 -0.31
C GLY A 302 22.02 15.87 0.81
N GLU A 303 21.37 16.99 0.51
CA GLU A 303 20.61 17.76 1.50
C GLU A 303 19.44 16.96 2.11
N GLN A 304 18.73 16.15 1.31
CA GLN A 304 17.66 15.29 1.82
C GLN A 304 18.21 14.23 2.78
N HIS A 305 19.38 13.67 2.45
CA HIS A 305 20.05 12.70 3.29
C HIS A 305 20.60 13.34 4.56
N GLU A 306 21.24 14.49 4.49
CA GLU A 306 21.70 15.25 5.67
C GLU A 306 20.54 15.66 6.56
N LYS A 307 19.45 16.22 5.99
CA LYS A 307 18.22 16.56 6.73
C LYS A 307 17.56 15.34 7.39
N GLY A 308 17.69 14.15 6.80
CA GLY A 308 17.20 12.90 7.36
C GLY A 308 18.12 12.33 8.45
N ALA A 309 19.40 12.71 8.47
CA ALA A 309 20.42 12.20 9.38
C ALA A 309 20.42 12.92 10.75
N TYR A 310 19.25 13.37 11.20
CA TYR A 310 19.06 14.00 12.51
C TYR A 310 18.30 13.08 13.49
N GLY A 311 18.71 13.11 14.77
CA GLY A 311 18.05 12.40 15.87
C GLY A 311 18.64 11.02 16.20
N GLN A 312 18.10 10.36 17.23
CA GLN A 312 18.63 9.10 17.79
C GLN A 312 18.62 7.89 16.83
N GLY A 313 17.92 8.00 15.69
CA GLY A 313 17.82 6.95 14.66
C GLY A 313 18.53 7.27 13.35
N ALA A 314 19.38 8.31 13.32
CA ALA A 314 20.18 8.66 12.16
C ALA A 314 21.25 7.58 11.89
N PHE A 315 21.54 7.33 10.61
CA PHE A 315 22.66 6.49 10.22
C PHE A 315 23.38 7.09 9.00
N ALA A 316 24.68 6.84 8.94
CA ALA A 316 25.56 7.34 7.88
C ALA A 316 25.53 8.86 7.68
N GLY A 317 25.43 9.64 8.77
CA GLY A 317 25.43 11.11 8.72
C GLY A 317 26.73 11.75 8.20
N ASP A 318 27.83 10.98 8.16
CA ASP A 318 29.14 11.46 7.68
C ASP A 318 29.29 11.37 6.15
N VAL A 319 28.26 10.94 5.43
CA VAL A 319 28.30 10.73 3.98
C VAL A 319 27.78 11.96 3.25
N SER A 320 28.68 12.76 2.69
CA SER A 320 28.34 13.82 1.74
C SER A 320 28.19 13.24 0.32
N PHE A 321 27.12 13.62 -0.36
CA PHE A 321 26.92 13.28 -1.77
C PHE A 321 27.49 14.40 -2.64
N ASP A 322 28.80 14.40 -2.83
CA ASP A 322 29.48 15.42 -3.65
C ASP A 322 29.55 15.02 -5.14
N SER A 323 29.20 13.78 -5.48
CA SER A 323 29.21 13.27 -6.86
C SER A 323 28.34 12.01 -7.05
N TYR A 324 27.98 11.69 -8.30
CA TYR A 324 27.28 10.43 -8.65
C TYR A 324 28.10 9.20 -8.24
N SER A 325 29.43 9.30 -8.25
CA SER A 325 30.33 8.24 -7.80
C SER A 325 30.21 8.01 -6.28
N ALA A 326 30.11 9.07 -5.49
CA ALA A 326 29.86 8.97 -4.05
C ALA A 326 28.50 8.28 -3.77
N ALA A 327 27.46 8.64 -4.52
CA ALA A 327 26.15 7.99 -4.41
C ALA A 327 26.19 6.48 -4.71
N LEU A 328 26.90 6.08 -5.77
CA LEU A 328 27.07 4.67 -6.12
C LEU A 328 27.90 3.90 -5.07
N LYS A 329 28.91 4.54 -4.46
CA LYS A 329 29.69 3.95 -3.37
C LYS A 329 28.87 3.77 -2.09
N TYR A 330 27.92 4.66 -1.82
CA TYR A 330 27.02 4.55 -0.67
C TYR A 330 25.93 3.49 -0.85
N LEU A 331 25.51 3.24 -2.09
CA LEU A 331 24.37 2.39 -2.42
C LEU A 331 24.39 0.99 -1.74
N PRO A 332 25.51 0.24 -1.67
CA PRO A 332 25.57 -1.02 -0.94
C PRO A 332 25.19 -0.89 0.54
N THR A 333 25.66 0.18 1.19
CA THR A 333 25.34 0.50 2.59
C THR A 333 23.87 0.85 2.74
N GLY A 334 23.34 1.72 1.86
CA GLY A 334 21.92 2.07 1.85
C GLY A 334 21.01 0.85 1.67
N ILE A 335 21.36 -0.05 0.74
CA ILE A 335 20.63 -1.31 0.50
C ILE A 335 20.68 -2.20 1.74
N PHE A 336 21.84 -2.32 2.38
CA PHE A 336 21.98 -3.11 3.60
C PHE A 336 21.05 -2.59 4.70
N TYR A 337 21.03 -1.29 4.96
CA TYR A 337 20.11 -0.70 5.95
C TYR A 337 18.64 -0.80 5.52
N PHE A 338 18.34 -0.65 4.24
CA PHE A 338 16.97 -0.78 3.73
C PHE A 338 16.43 -2.20 3.90
N LEU A 339 17.27 -3.24 3.74
CA LEU A 339 16.85 -4.63 3.92
C LEU A 339 16.88 -5.03 5.40
N PHE A 340 17.97 -4.72 6.11
CA PHE A 340 18.25 -5.28 7.43
C PHE A 340 18.10 -4.29 8.59
N GLY A 341 17.94 -2.99 8.35
CA GLY A 341 17.74 -2.03 9.44
C GLY A 341 16.31 -2.10 10.02
N PRO A 342 16.04 -1.70 11.27
CA PRO A 342 17.00 -1.63 12.35
C PRO A 342 17.51 -3.04 12.69
N LEU A 343 18.82 -3.16 12.88
CA LEU A 343 19.41 -4.40 13.38
C LEU A 343 18.98 -4.63 14.84
N PRO A 344 18.98 -5.88 15.34
CA PRO A 344 18.51 -6.17 16.68
C PRO A 344 19.18 -5.38 17.82
N TRP A 345 20.45 -5.03 17.63
CA TRP A 345 21.25 -4.24 18.56
C TRP A 345 21.15 -2.72 18.32
N GLN A 346 20.62 -2.28 17.18
CA GLN A 346 20.45 -0.87 16.82
C GLN A 346 19.06 -0.31 17.20
N SER A 347 18.11 -1.18 17.56
CA SER A 347 16.78 -0.72 17.96
C SER A 347 16.85 -0.06 19.33
N VAL A 348 16.90 1.27 19.36
CA VAL A 348 16.88 2.11 20.57
C VAL A 348 15.51 2.76 20.73
N GLY A 349 15.11 3.06 21.96
CA GLY A 349 13.87 3.77 22.28
C GLY A 349 12.60 2.91 22.25
N ALA A 350 11.45 3.57 22.31
CA ALA A 350 10.17 2.89 22.53
C ALA A 350 9.70 2.05 21.33
N ILE A 351 10.12 2.39 20.10
CA ILE A 351 9.74 1.66 18.89
C ILE A 351 10.32 0.24 18.82
N ARG A 352 11.38 -0.03 19.62
CA ARG A 352 12.06 -1.34 19.75
C ARG A 352 11.09 -2.49 20.00
N ILE A 353 10.04 -2.25 20.78
CA ILE A 353 9.06 -3.26 21.19
C ILE A 353 8.38 -3.89 19.97
N ILE A 354 8.19 -3.12 18.89
CA ILE A 354 7.55 -3.57 17.66
C ILE A 354 8.59 -3.93 16.59
N THR A 355 9.65 -3.13 16.44
CA THR A 355 10.61 -3.32 15.35
C THR A 355 11.38 -4.62 15.47
N LEU A 356 11.79 -5.03 16.68
CA LEU A 356 12.57 -6.26 16.87
C LEU A 356 11.85 -7.53 16.44
N PRO A 357 10.66 -7.86 16.98
CA PRO A 357 9.96 -9.08 16.57
C PRO A 357 9.61 -9.03 15.07
N GLU A 358 9.26 -7.86 14.54
CA GLU A 358 8.98 -7.71 13.11
C GLU A 358 10.21 -8.00 12.24
N MET A 359 11.37 -7.42 12.56
CA MET A 359 12.57 -7.60 11.75
C MET A 359 13.07 -9.04 11.79
N ILE A 360 13.04 -9.69 12.95
CA ILE A 360 13.36 -11.13 13.07
C ILE A 360 12.40 -11.96 12.19
N PHE A 361 11.11 -11.64 12.24
CA PHE A 361 10.12 -12.30 11.40
C PHE A 361 10.38 -12.03 9.90
N LEU A 362 10.72 -10.79 9.53
CA LEU A 362 11.03 -10.41 8.16
C LEU A 362 12.27 -11.14 7.61
N TYR A 363 13.32 -11.32 8.42
CA TYR A 363 14.50 -12.11 8.02
C TYR A 363 14.13 -13.55 7.69
N TYR A 364 13.25 -14.14 8.50
CA TYR A 364 12.70 -15.46 8.20
C TYR A 364 11.89 -15.47 6.89
N LEU A 365 11.10 -14.41 6.64
CA LEU A 365 10.34 -14.27 5.40
C LEU A 365 11.23 -14.10 4.15
N TYR A 366 12.45 -13.58 4.26
CA TYR A 366 13.36 -13.46 3.11
C TYR A 366 13.74 -14.79 2.48
N ILE A 367 13.82 -15.87 3.26
CA ILE A 367 14.06 -17.22 2.72
C ILE A 367 12.91 -17.61 1.76
N TYR A 368 11.67 -17.30 2.16
CA TYR A 368 10.50 -17.58 1.34
C TYR A 368 10.32 -16.62 0.18
N PHE A 369 10.78 -15.37 0.30
CA PHE A 369 10.86 -14.45 -0.83
C PHE A 369 11.70 -15.06 -1.96
N ILE A 370 12.88 -15.61 -1.64
CA ILE A 370 13.75 -16.26 -2.62
C ILE A 370 13.07 -17.49 -3.23
N ALA A 371 12.50 -18.36 -2.40
CA ALA A 371 11.83 -19.58 -2.85
C ALA A 371 10.63 -19.28 -3.77
N GLY A 372 9.77 -18.34 -3.38
CA GLY A 372 8.60 -17.95 -4.16
C GLY A 372 8.97 -17.19 -5.42
N THR A 373 10.00 -16.34 -5.40
CA THR A 373 10.53 -15.69 -6.61
C THR A 373 11.03 -16.73 -7.61
N LYS A 374 11.80 -17.74 -7.17
CA LYS A 374 12.24 -18.84 -8.04
C LYS A 374 11.07 -19.60 -8.65
N HIS A 375 10.00 -19.81 -7.89
CA HIS A 375 8.79 -20.47 -8.39
C HIS A 375 8.04 -19.60 -9.41
N LEU A 376 7.75 -18.34 -9.08
CA LEU A 376 7.10 -17.39 -9.99
C LEU A 376 7.91 -17.16 -11.26
N TRP A 377 9.24 -17.16 -11.18
CA TRP A 377 10.11 -17.08 -12.35
C TRP A 377 10.02 -18.30 -13.28
N ARG A 378 9.59 -19.47 -12.79
CA ARG A 378 9.41 -20.64 -13.65
C ARG A 378 8.04 -20.64 -14.33
N TYR A 379 6.99 -20.29 -13.59
CA TYR A 379 5.60 -20.46 -14.05
C TYR A 379 4.90 -19.18 -14.50
N GLN A 380 5.34 -18.01 -14.00
CA GLN A 380 4.70 -16.71 -14.23
C GLN A 380 5.75 -15.61 -14.52
N ARG A 381 6.70 -15.89 -15.43
CA ARG A 381 7.88 -15.05 -15.73
C ARG A 381 7.58 -13.57 -15.86
N GLY A 382 6.59 -13.21 -16.68
CA GLY A 382 6.25 -11.80 -16.95
C GLY A 382 5.83 -11.07 -15.68
N ALA A 383 4.91 -11.64 -14.89
CA ALA A 383 4.49 -11.06 -13.62
C ALA A 383 5.62 -11.03 -12.60
N CYS A 384 6.44 -12.08 -12.53
CA CYS A 384 7.61 -12.13 -11.64
C CYS A 384 8.61 -10.99 -11.95
N LEU A 385 8.95 -10.78 -13.22
CA LEU A 385 9.86 -9.71 -13.64
C LEU A 385 9.26 -8.34 -13.30
N PHE A 386 7.98 -8.10 -13.57
CA PHE A 386 7.30 -6.85 -13.21
C PHE A 386 7.39 -6.55 -11.70
N LEU A 387 7.06 -7.53 -10.86
CA LEU A 387 7.11 -7.39 -9.41
C LEU A 387 8.55 -7.13 -8.92
N LEU A 388 9.54 -7.82 -9.50
CA LEU A 388 10.96 -7.60 -9.17
C LEU A 388 11.44 -6.21 -9.59
N VAL A 389 11.05 -5.72 -10.76
CA VAL A 389 11.39 -4.35 -11.21
C VAL A 389 10.87 -3.33 -10.20
N ILE A 390 9.62 -3.46 -9.74
CA ILE A 390 9.08 -2.56 -8.71
C ILE A 390 9.87 -2.66 -7.40
N VAL A 391 10.07 -3.88 -6.89
CA VAL A 391 10.77 -4.10 -5.62
C VAL A 391 12.20 -3.54 -5.66
N ILE A 392 12.92 -3.77 -6.76
CA ILE A 392 14.29 -3.32 -6.94
C ILE A 392 14.33 -1.79 -7.12
N CYS A 393 13.54 -1.22 -8.04
CA CYS A 393 13.56 0.22 -8.29
C CYS A 393 13.18 1.04 -7.06
N PHE A 394 12.12 0.63 -6.35
CA PHE A 394 11.73 1.29 -5.10
C PHE A 394 12.78 1.08 -4.00
N GLY A 395 13.31 -0.14 -3.88
CA GLY A 395 14.36 -0.44 -2.91
C GLY A 395 15.60 0.42 -3.10
N LEU A 396 16.07 0.59 -4.35
CA LEU A 396 17.24 1.42 -4.68
C LEU A 396 17.01 2.89 -4.36
N ILE A 397 15.87 3.46 -4.76
CA ILE A 397 15.57 4.87 -4.51
C ILE A 397 15.42 5.15 -3.01
N TYR A 398 14.76 4.26 -2.27
CA TYR A 398 14.65 4.40 -0.81
C TYR A 398 15.97 4.19 -0.06
N SER A 399 16.85 3.35 -0.59
CA SER A 399 18.18 3.12 -0.04
C SER A 399 19.06 4.37 -0.14
N LEU A 400 18.87 5.19 -1.18
CA LEU A 400 19.62 6.43 -1.36
C LEU A 400 19.01 7.60 -0.58
N GLY A 401 17.68 7.73 -0.60
CA GLY A 401 17.01 8.93 -0.07
C GLY A 401 16.73 8.95 1.43
N SER A 402 16.99 7.87 2.18
CA SER A 402 16.61 7.77 3.59
C SER A 402 17.80 7.46 4.48
N SER A 403 18.12 8.39 5.38
CA SER A 403 19.18 8.31 6.41
C SER A 403 18.63 8.18 7.83
N ASN A 404 17.31 8.01 7.98
CA ASN A 404 16.63 7.81 9.26
C ASN A 404 16.05 6.41 9.37
N ILE A 405 16.43 5.64 10.40
CA ILE A 405 15.95 4.26 10.63
C ILE A 405 14.42 4.21 10.77
N GLY A 406 13.80 5.15 11.47
CA GLY A 406 12.35 5.19 11.68
C GLY A 406 11.59 5.49 10.38
N GLY A 407 12.09 6.45 9.60
CA GLY A 407 11.58 6.75 8.26
C GLY A 407 11.74 5.56 7.31
N LEU A 408 12.92 4.93 7.31
CA LEU A 408 13.26 3.77 6.49
C LEU A 408 12.36 2.57 6.80
N TYR A 409 12.10 2.31 8.08
CA TYR A 409 11.20 1.25 8.53
C TYR A 409 9.77 1.45 7.99
N ARG A 410 9.28 2.70 8.00
CA ARG A 410 7.95 3.06 7.47
C ARG A 410 7.86 2.95 5.95
N ILE A 411 8.79 3.55 5.20
CA ILE A 411 8.73 3.56 3.72
C ILE A 411 8.94 2.18 3.10
N ARG A 412 9.70 1.31 3.77
CA ARG A 412 9.93 -0.08 3.34
C ARG A 412 8.65 -0.90 3.27
N LEU A 413 7.63 -0.54 4.05
CA LEU A 413 6.33 -1.20 4.01
C LEU A 413 5.76 -1.21 2.57
N GLN A 414 6.00 -0.16 1.79
CA GLN A 414 5.56 -0.09 0.38
C GLN A 414 6.16 -1.21 -0.48
N VAL A 415 7.43 -1.57 -0.22
CA VAL A 415 8.14 -2.63 -0.95
C VAL A 415 7.80 -4.00 -0.39
N ILE A 416 7.74 -4.14 0.94
CA ILE A 416 7.39 -5.40 1.61
C ILE A 416 5.99 -5.87 1.21
N MET A 417 5.03 -4.95 1.07
CA MET A 417 3.66 -5.30 0.65
C MET A 417 3.65 -5.98 -0.73
N ILE A 418 4.46 -5.50 -1.67
CA ILE A 418 4.60 -6.17 -2.97
C ILE A 418 5.38 -7.48 -2.84
N ALA A 419 6.43 -7.50 -2.02
CA ALA A 419 7.22 -8.71 -1.76
C ALA A 419 6.39 -9.83 -1.09
N PHE A 420 5.32 -9.51 -0.36
CA PHE A 420 4.41 -10.50 0.22
C PHE A 420 3.74 -11.41 -0.81
N ILE A 421 3.62 -10.99 -2.07
CA ILE A 421 3.15 -11.85 -3.15
C ILE A 421 4.12 -13.02 -3.33
N ALA A 422 5.41 -12.74 -3.53
CA ALA A 422 6.43 -13.77 -3.67
C ALA A 422 6.64 -14.56 -2.37
N ILE A 423 6.63 -13.91 -1.21
CA ILE A 423 6.74 -14.60 0.09
C ILE A 423 5.59 -15.58 0.28
N SER A 424 4.36 -15.21 -0.09
CA SER A 424 3.19 -16.08 0.03
C SER A 424 3.28 -17.34 -0.84
N GLU A 425 3.84 -17.21 -2.05
CA GLU A 425 4.17 -18.35 -2.93
C GLU A 425 5.23 -19.26 -2.30
N GLY A 426 6.28 -18.70 -1.70
CA GLY A 426 7.29 -19.50 -1.00
C GLY A 426 6.71 -20.25 0.20
N LEU A 427 5.90 -19.56 1.01
CA LEU A 427 5.29 -20.12 2.22
C LEU A 427 4.29 -21.23 1.92
N GLN A 428 3.49 -21.13 0.84
CA GLN A 428 2.48 -22.15 0.56
C GLN A 428 3.08 -23.53 0.27
N ASN A 429 4.30 -23.57 -0.25
CA ASN A 429 5.06 -24.78 -0.58
C ASN A 429 5.95 -25.28 0.57
N SER A 430 5.97 -24.57 1.71
CA SER A 430 6.76 -24.93 2.88
C SER A 430 6.19 -26.18 3.58
N TRP A 431 6.95 -27.27 3.55
CA TRP A 431 6.63 -28.50 4.26
C TRP A 431 6.53 -28.29 5.79
N ILE A 432 7.39 -27.42 6.33
CA ILE A 432 7.44 -27.09 7.76
C ILE A 432 6.12 -26.46 8.22
N LEU A 433 5.61 -25.50 7.47
CA LEU A 433 4.33 -24.85 7.79
C LEU A 433 3.14 -25.77 7.51
N ALA A 434 3.21 -26.60 6.45
CA ALA A 434 2.19 -27.62 6.21
C ALA A 434 2.08 -28.61 7.39
N ARG A 435 3.20 -28.95 8.04
CA ARG A 435 3.22 -29.81 9.23
C ARG A 435 2.70 -29.11 10.49
N ILE A 436 3.04 -27.84 10.70
CA ILE A 436 2.57 -27.05 11.86
C ILE A 436 1.06 -26.78 11.75
N PHE A 437 0.59 -26.25 10.61
CA PHE A 437 -0.83 -25.98 10.39
C PHE A 437 -1.65 -27.27 10.22
N GLY A 438 -1.07 -28.34 9.65
CA GLY A 438 -1.70 -29.66 9.58
C GLY A 438 -1.96 -30.27 10.96
N ARG A 439 -1.05 -30.07 11.93
CA ARG A 439 -1.26 -30.49 13.34
C ARG A 439 -2.33 -29.67 14.06
N LEU A 440 -2.45 -28.37 13.75
CA LEU A 440 -3.49 -27.51 14.31
C LEU A 440 -4.88 -27.81 13.72
N ALA A 441 -4.96 -28.13 12.42
CA ALA A 441 -6.21 -28.55 11.78
C ALA A 441 -6.63 -29.98 12.16
N GLY A 442 -5.66 -30.89 12.37
CA GLY A 442 -5.90 -32.27 12.78
C GLY A 442 -6.50 -32.44 14.18
N LYS A 443 -6.44 -31.42 15.04
CA LYS A 443 -7.09 -31.45 16.37
C LYS A 443 -8.61 -31.22 16.35
N LYS A 444 -9.20 -30.80 15.22
CA LYS A 444 -10.66 -30.59 15.10
C LYS A 444 -11.46 -31.81 14.62
N TYR A 445 -10.81 -32.95 14.33
CA TYR A 445 -11.48 -34.19 13.94
C TYR A 445 -11.42 -35.29 15.02
N LEU A 446 -10.97 -34.97 16.24
CA LEU A 446 -10.82 -35.92 17.35
C LEU A 446 -11.62 -35.56 18.61
N LEU A 447 -12.63 -34.70 18.48
CA LEU A 447 -13.68 -34.57 19.49
C LEU A 447 -15.00 -34.96 18.82
N LYS A 448 -15.33 -36.25 18.99
CA LYS A 448 -16.69 -36.79 18.91
C LYS A 448 -17.60 -36.06 19.90
#